data_AF-A0A496ULP6-F1
#
_entry.id   AF-A0A496ULP6-F1
#
_cell.length_a   1.000
_cell.length_b   1.000
_cell.length_c   1.000
_cell.angle_alpha   90.00
_cell.angle_beta   90.00
_cell.angle_gamma   90.00
#
_symmetry.space_group_name_H-M   'P 1'
#
loop_
_entity.id
_entity.type
_entity.pdbx_description
1 polymer ?
#
loop_
_entity_poly.entity_id
_entity_poly.type
_entity_poly.pdbx_seq_one_letter_code
_entity_poly.pdbx_strand_id
1 'polypeptide(L)'
;MKVIVLGAGLVGAPMSIDLNREDKFEVTVVDYSDIALNSLRVKCPELSIIQKDLSNPEEVTALVSDYDLVLNAVPGFMGFETAKAIIKAGKNCACIAFYEEDPFELDQLAIENNVTMIMDCGVYPGMGSALIMNVARKLDKVESVITYVGGLPEIREWPSEYKAVFSPIDVIEEYTRPARYIENGFEVVRPALSDPEYIFFPRIGTLEAFNTDGLRTLATTIDAPNLKEKTLRYPGHIEKMAILRELGFFSKEESIEIKGMKTSPLEMTAQVLFPNWKLKQGESDITIFQSIIEGTKDGQKMRYTIDMYDKYCPDTDVISMARTTGYTATLAIRMIDNGL
;
A
#
# COMPACT_ATOMS: atom_id res chain seq x y z
N MET A 1 -12.63 19.77 -12.84
CA MET A 1 -12.88 19.17 -11.52
C MET A 1 -11.62 19.28 -10.70
N LYS A 2 -11.70 19.79 -9.48
CA LYS A 2 -10.56 19.99 -8.59
C LYS A 2 -10.26 18.72 -7.82
N VAL A 3 -9.06 18.18 -8.00
CA VAL A 3 -8.60 16.97 -7.30
C VAL A 3 -7.43 17.33 -6.40
N ILE A 4 -7.51 16.97 -5.12
CA ILE A 4 -6.40 17.13 -4.17
C ILE A 4 -5.76 15.78 -3.87
N VAL A 5 -4.45 15.68 -4.03
CA VAL A 5 -3.63 14.51 -3.68
C VAL A 5 -2.88 14.82 -2.39
N LEU A 6 -3.19 14.06 -1.34
CA LEU A 6 -2.56 14.17 -0.02
C LEU A 6 -1.35 13.23 0.03
N GLY A 7 -0.15 13.76 -0.17
CA GLY A 7 1.11 13.04 -0.21
C GLY A 7 1.79 13.13 -1.59
N ALA A 8 3.04 13.58 -1.61
CA ALA A 8 3.89 13.70 -2.81
C ALA A 8 5.04 12.66 -2.81
N GLY A 9 4.89 11.57 -2.05
CA GLY A 9 5.88 10.50 -1.93
C GLY A 9 6.01 9.64 -3.20
N LEU A 10 6.67 8.48 -3.05
CA LEU A 10 7.00 7.56 -4.16
C LEU A 10 5.80 7.16 -5.04
N VAL A 11 4.60 7.07 -4.44
CA VAL A 11 3.35 6.71 -5.15
C VAL A 11 2.49 7.94 -5.44
N GLY A 12 2.39 8.88 -4.48
CA GLY A 12 1.59 10.11 -4.59
C GLY A 12 1.97 10.99 -5.78
N ALA A 13 3.28 11.17 -6.02
CA ALA A 13 3.77 11.96 -7.15
C ALA A 13 3.37 11.36 -8.52
N PRO A 14 3.64 10.07 -8.83
CA PRO A 14 3.18 9.46 -10.08
C PRO A 14 1.66 9.49 -10.30
N MET A 15 0.85 9.34 -9.24
CA MET A 15 -0.61 9.46 -9.35
C MET A 15 -1.04 10.88 -9.74
N SER A 16 -0.40 11.88 -9.14
CA SER A 16 -0.67 13.29 -9.45
C SER A 16 -0.37 13.61 -10.91
N ILE A 17 0.78 13.12 -11.41
CA ILE A 17 1.17 13.27 -12.82
C ILE A 17 0.18 12.54 -13.74
N ASP A 18 -0.26 11.34 -13.38
CA ASP A 18 -1.20 10.57 -14.20
C ASP A 18 -2.56 11.27 -14.34
N LEU A 19 -3.11 11.79 -13.24
CA LEU A 19 -4.37 12.55 -13.27
C LEU A 19 -4.22 13.87 -14.05
N ASN A 20 -3.09 14.55 -13.91
CA ASN A 20 -2.82 15.84 -14.59
C ASN A 20 -2.68 15.72 -16.12
N ARG A 21 -2.60 14.50 -16.68
CA ARG A 21 -2.63 14.28 -18.13
C ARG A 21 -4.00 14.54 -18.75
N GLU A 22 -5.04 14.63 -17.94
CA GLU A 22 -6.41 14.85 -18.40
C GLU A 22 -6.85 16.28 -18.09
N ASP A 23 -7.16 17.06 -19.13
CA ASP A 23 -7.58 18.48 -19.01
C ASP A 23 -8.80 18.70 -18.10
N LYS A 24 -9.58 17.65 -17.82
CA LYS A 24 -10.73 17.73 -16.91
C LYS A 24 -10.34 17.81 -15.42
N PHE A 25 -9.12 17.41 -15.05
CA PHE A 25 -8.65 17.42 -13.67
C PHE A 25 -7.70 18.59 -13.42
N GLU A 26 -8.07 19.47 -12.50
CA GLU A 26 -7.19 20.48 -11.92
C GLU A 26 -6.58 19.89 -10.64
N VAL A 27 -5.32 19.46 -10.71
CA VAL A 27 -4.68 18.67 -9.64
C VAL A 27 -3.83 19.55 -8.74
N THR A 28 -4.12 19.50 -7.43
CA THR A 28 -3.26 20.07 -6.38
C THR A 28 -2.64 18.96 -5.54
N VAL A 29 -1.34 19.07 -5.26
CA VAL A 29 -0.61 18.09 -4.44
C VAL A 29 -0.15 18.73 -3.15
N VAL A 30 -0.31 18.01 -2.04
CA VAL A 30 -0.01 18.50 -0.70
C VAL A 30 0.98 17.57 -0.01
N ASP A 31 2.06 18.12 0.54
CA ASP A 31 3.02 17.37 1.35
C ASP A 31 3.73 18.31 2.33
N TYR A 32 4.26 17.78 3.43
CA TYR A 32 5.06 18.58 4.36
C TYR A 32 6.49 18.82 3.83
N SER A 33 6.97 17.92 2.97
CA SER A 33 8.33 17.90 2.45
C SER A 33 8.49 18.78 1.22
N ASP A 34 9.17 19.91 1.39
CA ASP A 34 9.59 20.77 0.28
C ASP A 34 10.42 20.02 -0.77
N ILE A 35 11.21 19.03 -0.34
CA ILE A 35 12.05 18.26 -1.24
C ILE A 35 11.18 17.41 -2.18
N ALA A 36 10.14 16.77 -1.65
CA ALA A 36 9.21 15.96 -2.45
C ALA A 36 8.44 16.85 -3.44
N LEU A 37 7.89 17.97 -2.95
CA LEU A 37 7.14 18.92 -3.75
C LEU A 37 7.97 19.58 -4.86
N ASN A 38 9.20 20.00 -4.56
CA ASN A 38 10.08 20.58 -5.58
C ASN A 38 10.51 19.55 -6.63
N SER A 39 10.78 18.31 -6.24
CA SER A 39 11.06 17.21 -7.17
C SER A 39 9.89 17.00 -8.14
N LEU A 40 8.65 17.02 -7.62
CA LEU A 40 7.44 16.90 -8.42
C LEU A 40 7.25 18.09 -9.37
N ARG A 41 7.45 19.33 -8.90
CA ARG A 41 7.34 20.54 -9.72
C ARG A 41 8.32 20.54 -10.89
N VAL A 42 9.53 19.98 -10.72
CA VAL A 42 10.50 19.82 -11.81
C VAL A 42 10.00 18.83 -12.87
N LYS A 43 9.30 17.77 -12.46
CA LYS A 43 8.76 16.74 -13.37
C LYS A 43 7.48 17.18 -14.08
N CYS A 44 6.61 17.94 -13.42
CA CYS A 44 5.33 18.39 -13.95
C CYS A 44 5.00 19.80 -13.40
N PRO A 45 5.46 20.87 -14.07
CA PRO A 45 5.32 22.24 -13.57
C PRO A 45 3.88 22.77 -13.61
N GLU A 46 2.97 22.09 -14.30
CA GLU A 46 1.55 22.44 -14.37
C GLU A 46 0.79 22.12 -13.09
N LEU A 47 1.34 21.24 -12.24
CA LEU A 47 0.72 20.88 -10.96
C LEU A 47 0.72 22.04 -9.97
N SER A 48 -0.44 22.29 -9.36
CA SER A 48 -0.50 23.13 -8.16
C SER A 48 0.07 22.37 -6.97
N ILE A 49 0.84 23.04 -6.12
CA ILE A 49 1.43 22.42 -4.93
C ILE A 49 1.25 23.26 -3.69
N ILE A 50 1.01 22.61 -2.55
CA ILE A 50 0.85 23.24 -1.23
C ILE A 50 1.76 22.52 -0.25
N GLN A 51 2.65 23.28 0.41
CA GLN A 51 3.42 22.75 1.53
C GLN A 51 2.59 22.84 2.80
N LYS A 52 2.25 21.69 3.38
CA LYS A 52 1.42 21.62 4.59
C LYS A 52 1.66 20.32 5.35
N ASP A 53 1.75 20.42 6.66
CA ASP A 53 1.68 19.25 7.53
C ASP A 53 0.23 18.74 7.59
N LEU A 54 0.04 17.45 7.31
CA LEU A 54 -1.25 16.78 7.29
C LEU A 54 -1.54 16.05 8.61
N SER A 55 -0.65 16.16 9.61
CA SER A 55 -0.76 15.48 10.91
C SER A 55 -1.97 15.91 11.74
N ASN A 56 -2.56 17.08 11.44
CA ASN A 56 -3.75 17.60 12.09
C ASN A 56 -5.02 17.35 11.24
N PRO A 57 -5.93 16.46 11.68
CA PRO A 57 -7.17 16.17 10.95
C PRO A 57 -8.07 17.38 10.69
N GLU A 58 -8.07 18.38 11.58
CA GLU A 58 -8.88 19.60 11.37
C GLU A 58 -8.35 20.44 10.20
N GLU A 59 -7.02 20.49 10.05
CA GLU A 59 -6.38 21.16 8.93
C GLU A 59 -6.63 20.42 7.62
N VAL A 60 -6.67 19.08 7.66
CA VAL A 60 -7.07 18.26 6.51
C VAL A 60 -8.51 18.59 6.10
N THR A 61 -9.47 18.58 7.04
CA THR A 61 -10.88 18.90 6.76
C THR A 61 -11.03 20.28 6.13
N ALA A 62 -10.36 21.30 6.68
CA ALA A 62 -10.39 22.65 6.13
C ALA A 62 -9.80 22.71 4.71
N LEU A 63 -8.64 22.06 4.51
CA LEU A 63 -7.92 22.07 3.25
C LEU A 63 -8.69 21.40 2.11
N VAL A 64 -9.27 20.23 2.35
CA VAL A 64 -9.96 19.46 1.29
C VAL A 64 -11.36 20.00 0.97
N SER A 65 -11.90 20.90 1.80
CA SER A 65 -13.25 21.45 1.65
C SER A 65 -13.47 22.20 0.31
N ASP A 66 -12.40 22.76 -0.26
CA ASP A 66 -12.41 23.51 -1.53
C ASP A 66 -12.26 22.63 -2.79
N TYR A 67 -12.16 21.31 -2.62
CA TYR A 67 -11.92 20.35 -3.70
C TYR A 67 -13.14 19.47 -3.97
N ASP A 68 -13.18 18.84 -5.15
CA ASP A 68 -14.28 17.95 -5.54
C ASP A 68 -13.98 16.50 -5.15
N LEU A 69 -12.74 16.05 -5.37
CA LEU A 69 -12.27 14.70 -5.09
C LEU A 69 -10.94 14.71 -4.33
N VAL A 70 -10.76 13.72 -3.45
CA VAL A 70 -9.53 13.54 -2.67
C VAL A 70 -8.86 12.22 -3.03
N LEU A 71 -7.55 12.24 -3.21
CA LEU A 71 -6.71 11.03 -3.25
C LEU A 71 -5.86 11.01 -1.99
N ASN A 72 -6.13 10.07 -1.09
CA ASN A 72 -5.41 9.92 0.17
C ASN A 72 -4.19 8.99 0.00
N ALA A 73 -2.99 9.56 0.00
CA ALA A 73 -1.71 8.88 -0.15
C ALA A 73 -0.73 9.15 1.02
N VAL A 74 -1.27 9.53 2.18
CA VAL A 74 -0.49 9.73 3.40
C VAL A 74 0.03 8.40 3.97
N PRO A 75 1.09 8.42 4.81
CA PRO A 75 1.58 7.22 5.50
C PRO A 75 0.52 6.52 6.35
N GLY A 76 0.70 5.22 6.57
CA GLY A 76 -0.24 4.38 7.28
C GLY A 76 -0.69 4.91 8.65
N PHE A 77 0.26 5.35 9.48
CA PHE A 77 -0.01 5.76 10.87
C PHE A 77 -1.02 6.92 11.02
N MET A 78 -1.27 7.70 9.96
CA MET A 78 -2.22 8.82 9.95
C MET A 78 -3.36 8.61 8.95
N GLY A 79 -3.36 7.50 8.21
CA GLY A 79 -4.27 7.25 7.10
C GLY A 79 -5.75 7.19 7.53
N PHE A 80 -6.05 6.54 8.65
CA PHE A 80 -7.42 6.36 9.15
C PHE A 80 -8.06 7.70 9.55
N GLU A 81 -7.39 8.47 10.41
CA GLU A 81 -7.90 9.78 10.84
C GLU A 81 -7.94 10.79 9.68
N THR A 82 -7.04 10.69 8.72
CA THR A 82 -7.10 11.47 7.47
C THR A 82 -8.35 11.10 6.65
N ALA A 83 -8.64 9.80 6.47
CA ALA A 83 -9.85 9.35 5.76
C ALA A 83 -11.13 9.84 6.45
N LYS A 84 -11.18 9.76 7.78
CA LYS A 84 -12.27 10.28 8.59
C LYS A 84 -12.45 11.80 8.46
N ALA A 85 -11.35 12.56 8.41
CA ALA A 85 -11.37 14.00 8.19
C ALA A 85 -11.91 14.37 6.79
N ILE A 86 -11.57 13.58 5.77
CA ILE A 86 -12.08 13.72 4.40
C ILE A 86 -13.59 13.48 4.36
N ILE A 87 -14.08 12.43 5.02
CA ILE A 87 -15.52 12.14 5.11
C ILE A 87 -16.28 13.28 5.77
N LYS A 88 -15.76 13.81 6.90
CA LYS A 88 -16.37 14.96 7.60
C LYS A 88 -16.38 16.25 6.78
N ALA A 89 -15.48 16.38 5.81
CA ALA A 89 -15.47 17.48 4.85
C ALA A 89 -16.51 17.28 3.72
N GLY A 90 -17.23 16.15 3.70
CA GLY A 90 -18.21 15.82 2.67
C GLY A 90 -17.57 15.53 1.31
N LYS A 91 -16.36 14.94 1.28
CA LYS A 91 -15.61 14.68 0.05
C LYS A 91 -15.47 13.19 -0.25
N ASN A 92 -15.62 12.86 -1.53
CA ASN A 92 -15.35 11.52 -2.03
C ASN A 92 -13.84 11.27 -2.10
N CYS A 93 -13.44 10.01 -1.91
CA CYS A 93 -12.02 9.67 -1.77
C CYS A 93 -11.65 8.34 -2.42
N ALA A 94 -10.47 8.30 -3.04
CA ALA A 94 -9.72 7.06 -3.25
C ALA A 94 -8.52 7.02 -2.29
N CYS A 95 -8.40 5.95 -1.51
CA CYS A 95 -7.40 5.85 -0.44
C CYS A 95 -6.43 4.70 -0.69
N ILE A 96 -5.12 5.01 -0.70
CA ILE A 96 -4.05 4.01 -0.76
C ILE A 96 -3.36 3.78 0.58
N ALA A 97 -3.63 4.61 1.59
CA ALA A 97 -3.00 4.50 2.89
C ALA A 97 -3.30 3.14 3.54
N PHE A 98 -2.27 2.47 4.05
CA PHE A 98 -2.41 1.21 4.77
C PHE A 98 -2.29 1.43 6.28
N TYR A 99 -3.41 1.35 6.99
CA TYR A 99 -3.49 1.49 8.44
C TYR A 99 -4.02 0.21 9.09
N GLU A 100 -3.94 0.11 10.43
CA GLU A 100 -4.24 -1.12 11.19
C GLU A 100 -5.74 -1.32 11.41
N GLU A 101 -6.47 -0.21 11.57
CA GLU A 101 -7.91 -0.14 11.77
C GLU A 101 -8.69 -0.71 10.58
N ASP A 102 -9.90 -1.22 10.84
CA ASP A 102 -10.77 -1.72 9.78
C ASP A 102 -11.38 -0.54 9.00
N PRO A 103 -11.16 -0.42 7.67
CA PRO A 103 -11.78 0.63 6.87
C PRO A 103 -13.32 0.62 6.94
N PHE A 104 -13.97 -0.51 7.23
CA PHE A 104 -15.43 -0.57 7.37
C PHE A 104 -15.95 0.14 8.63
N GLU A 105 -15.10 0.46 9.61
CA GLU A 105 -15.50 1.34 10.74
C GLU A 105 -15.93 2.73 10.28
N LEU A 106 -15.50 3.15 9.08
CA LEU A 106 -15.85 4.45 8.49
C LEU A 106 -17.13 4.40 7.63
N ASP A 107 -17.73 3.22 7.41
CA ASP A 107 -18.85 3.04 6.46
C ASP A 107 -20.09 3.85 6.86
N GLN A 108 -20.53 3.72 8.11
CA GLN A 108 -21.68 4.47 8.63
C GLN A 108 -21.46 5.99 8.55
N LEU A 109 -20.23 6.44 8.84
CA LEU A 109 -19.87 7.86 8.74
C LEU A 109 -19.90 8.36 7.28
N ALA A 110 -19.44 7.54 6.33
CA ALA A 110 -19.48 7.86 4.91
C ALA A 110 -20.92 7.97 4.38
N ILE A 111 -21.80 7.03 4.79
CA ILE A 111 -23.24 7.05 4.46
C ILE A 111 -23.90 8.33 4.99
N GLU A 112 -23.65 8.69 6.25
CA GLU A 112 -24.23 9.88 6.90
C GLU A 112 -23.80 11.19 6.23
N ASN A 113 -22.57 11.25 5.70
CA ASN A 113 -22.06 12.42 4.99
C ASN A 113 -22.32 12.37 3.48
N ASN A 114 -22.98 11.32 2.97
CA ASN A 114 -23.29 11.12 1.56
C ASN A 114 -22.03 11.20 0.66
N VAL A 115 -20.99 10.47 1.04
CA VAL A 115 -19.73 10.39 0.28
C VAL A 115 -19.40 8.96 -0.13
N THR A 116 -18.68 8.83 -1.24
CA THR A 116 -18.13 7.58 -1.74
C THR A 116 -16.66 7.47 -1.36
N MET A 117 -16.32 6.41 -0.63
CA MET A 117 -14.95 6.10 -0.20
C MET A 117 -14.51 4.78 -0.84
N ILE A 118 -13.55 4.83 -1.76
CA ILE A 118 -12.91 3.63 -2.32
C ILE A 118 -11.60 3.42 -1.57
N MET A 119 -11.64 2.52 -0.59
CA MET A 119 -10.49 2.19 0.26
C MET A 119 -9.61 1.12 -0.41
N ASP A 120 -8.43 0.90 0.17
CA ASP A 120 -7.52 -0.16 -0.24
C ASP A 120 -7.10 -0.10 -1.71
N CYS A 121 -6.89 1.08 -2.29
CA CYS A 121 -6.57 1.25 -3.71
C CYS A 121 -5.10 0.95 -4.08
N GLY A 122 -4.53 -0.17 -3.61
CA GLY A 122 -3.13 -0.53 -3.88
C GLY A 122 -2.91 -1.60 -4.95
N VAL A 123 -1.73 -2.23 -4.92
CA VAL A 123 -1.47 -3.47 -5.67
C VAL A 123 -2.24 -4.62 -5.04
N TYR A 124 -2.07 -4.81 -3.73
CA TYR A 124 -2.84 -5.70 -2.90
C TYR A 124 -2.71 -5.25 -1.44
N PRO A 125 -3.83 -5.00 -0.74
CA PRO A 125 -5.18 -4.97 -1.27
C PRO A 125 -5.36 -3.87 -2.33
N GLY A 126 -6.32 -4.05 -3.25
CA GLY A 126 -6.60 -3.13 -4.36
C GLY A 126 -6.82 -3.83 -5.70
N MET A 127 -5.97 -3.58 -6.68
CA MET A 127 -6.07 -4.21 -8.02
C MET A 127 -6.15 -5.73 -7.89
N GLY A 128 -5.27 -6.34 -7.09
CA GLY A 128 -5.27 -7.77 -6.84
C GLY A 128 -6.60 -8.24 -6.23
N SER A 129 -7.18 -7.48 -5.31
CA SER A 129 -8.47 -7.78 -4.70
C SER A 129 -9.61 -7.77 -5.72
N ALA A 130 -9.65 -6.77 -6.60
CA ALA A 130 -10.63 -6.69 -7.67
C ALA A 130 -10.51 -7.87 -8.66
N LEU A 131 -9.27 -8.25 -9.01
CA LEU A 131 -9.00 -9.38 -9.91
C LEU A 131 -9.40 -10.72 -9.28
N ILE A 132 -9.10 -10.94 -8.00
CA ILE A 132 -9.52 -12.13 -7.25
C ILE A 132 -11.05 -12.19 -7.20
N MET A 133 -11.72 -11.08 -6.87
CA MET A 133 -13.18 -11.01 -6.81
C MET A 133 -13.83 -11.34 -8.17
N ASN A 134 -13.24 -10.87 -9.27
CA ASN A 134 -13.70 -11.21 -10.62
C ASN A 134 -13.58 -12.72 -10.92
N VAL A 135 -12.58 -13.42 -10.36
CA VAL A 135 -12.47 -14.88 -10.46
C VAL A 135 -13.45 -15.57 -9.51
N ALA A 136 -13.54 -15.13 -8.26
CA ALA A 136 -14.43 -15.67 -7.24
C ALA A 136 -15.89 -15.72 -7.73
N ARG A 137 -16.37 -14.63 -8.38
CA ARG A 137 -17.72 -14.54 -8.96
C ARG A 137 -18.01 -15.55 -10.08
N LYS A 138 -16.99 -16.22 -10.63
CA LYS A 138 -17.16 -17.25 -11.67
C LYS A 138 -17.31 -18.65 -11.09
N LEU A 139 -16.96 -18.85 -9.82
CA LEU A 139 -17.03 -20.11 -9.09
C LEU A 139 -18.38 -20.21 -8.36
N ASP A 140 -18.87 -21.43 -8.17
CA ASP A 140 -20.04 -21.66 -7.32
C ASP A 140 -19.66 -21.58 -5.84
N LYS A 141 -18.42 -21.99 -5.53
CA LYS A 141 -17.83 -21.92 -4.20
C LYS A 141 -16.33 -21.69 -4.30
N VAL A 142 -15.82 -20.74 -3.53
CA VAL A 142 -14.38 -20.54 -3.32
C VAL A 142 -13.93 -21.41 -2.14
N GLU A 143 -12.85 -22.17 -2.30
CA GLU A 143 -12.29 -23.04 -1.27
C GLU A 143 -11.01 -22.46 -0.68
N SER A 144 -10.18 -21.84 -1.50
CA SER A 144 -8.96 -21.18 -1.05
C SER A 144 -8.56 -19.99 -1.94
N VAL A 145 -7.95 -18.98 -1.32
CA VAL A 145 -7.20 -17.92 -1.99
C VAL A 145 -5.88 -17.77 -1.27
N ILE A 146 -4.77 -17.93 -1.98
CA ILE A 146 -3.44 -17.58 -1.49
C ILE A 146 -2.79 -16.58 -2.42
N THR A 147 -2.39 -15.45 -1.87
CA THR A 147 -1.83 -14.33 -2.61
C THR A 147 -0.39 -14.08 -2.16
N TYR A 148 0.50 -13.89 -3.12
CA TYR A 148 1.91 -13.58 -2.94
C TYR A 148 2.23 -12.25 -3.59
N VAL A 149 2.83 -11.33 -2.83
CA VAL A 149 3.08 -9.97 -3.31
C VAL A 149 4.48 -9.53 -2.91
N GLY A 150 5.20 -8.88 -3.81
CA GLY A 150 6.52 -8.36 -3.51
C GLY A 150 6.91 -7.18 -4.39
N GLY A 151 7.31 -6.09 -3.75
CA GLY A 151 8.08 -5.02 -4.37
C GLY A 151 9.56 -5.20 -4.05
N LEU A 152 10.39 -5.44 -5.06
CA LEU A 152 11.79 -5.85 -4.91
C LEU A 152 12.69 -4.99 -5.79
N PRO A 153 13.95 -4.73 -5.39
CA PRO A 153 14.91 -4.19 -6.33
C PRO A 153 15.27 -5.23 -7.39
N GLU A 154 15.49 -4.81 -8.64
CA GLU A 154 15.99 -5.71 -9.69
C GLU A 154 17.43 -6.16 -9.39
N ILE A 155 18.25 -5.24 -8.86
CA ILE A 155 19.64 -5.49 -8.47
C ILE A 155 19.73 -5.68 -6.96
N ARG A 156 20.25 -6.83 -6.54
CA ARG A 156 20.48 -7.17 -5.14
C ARG A 156 21.80 -6.58 -4.65
N GLU A 157 21.73 -5.68 -3.66
CA GLU A 157 22.89 -5.14 -2.96
C GLU A 157 22.91 -5.62 -1.50
N TRP A 158 23.99 -6.29 -1.09
CA TRP A 158 24.24 -6.60 0.32
C TRP A 158 24.40 -5.30 1.13
N PRO A 159 23.92 -5.18 2.39
CA PRO A 159 23.43 -6.25 3.27
C PRO A 159 21.94 -6.53 3.19
N SER A 160 21.10 -5.56 2.85
CA SER A 160 19.65 -5.73 2.93
C SER A 160 19.07 -6.55 1.79
N GLU A 161 19.71 -6.49 0.60
CA GLU A 161 19.18 -7.03 -0.66
C GLU A 161 17.74 -6.59 -0.91
N TYR A 162 17.42 -5.38 -0.43
CA TYR A 162 16.10 -4.79 -0.46
C TYR A 162 16.23 -3.28 -0.59
N LYS A 163 15.29 -2.69 -1.34
CA LYS A 163 15.11 -1.26 -1.48
C LYS A 163 13.63 -0.97 -1.25
N ALA A 164 13.34 0.08 -0.47
CA ALA A 164 11.98 0.47 -0.17
C ALA A 164 11.37 1.17 -1.39
N VAL A 165 10.34 0.55 -1.94
CA VAL A 165 9.59 1.03 -3.12
C VAL A 165 8.28 1.74 -2.74
N PHE A 166 7.99 1.80 -1.44
CA PHE A 166 6.91 2.58 -0.80
C PHE A 166 7.40 3.10 0.56
N SER A 167 6.50 3.66 1.37
CA SER A 167 6.79 4.21 2.71
C SER A 167 7.69 3.24 3.51
N PRO A 168 8.93 3.64 3.85
CA PRO A 168 9.84 2.75 4.57
C PRO A 168 9.39 2.41 6.00
N ILE A 169 8.57 3.27 6.62
CA ILE A 169 7.93 2.97 7.91
C ILE A 169 6.94 1.82 7.73
N ASP A 170 6.10 1.90 6.69
CA ASP A 170 5.12 0.85 6.38
C ASP A 170 5.82 -0.46 6.01
N VAL A 171 7.01 -0.41 5.40
CA VAL A 171 7.84 -1.62 5.19
C VAL A 171 8.23 -2.27 6.52
N ILE A 172 8.59 -1.50 7.56
CA ILE A 172 8.92 -2.05 8.87
C ILE A 172 7.68 -2.67 9.53
N GLU A 173 6.50 -2.08 9.33
CA GLU A 173 5.24 -2.63 9.84
C GLU A 173 4.98 -4.06 9.35
N GLU A 174 5.39 -4.41 8.13
CA GLU A 174 5.28 -5.79 7.62
C GLU A 174 6.06 -6.83 8.46
N TYR A 175 7.03 -6.38 9.27
CA TYR A 175 7.87 -7.23 10.09
C TYR A 175 7.48 -7.23 11.57
N THR A 176 6.62 -6.29 11.99
CA THR A 176 6.19 -6.12 13.38
C THR A 176 4.71 -6.40 13.59
N ARG A 177 3.84 -6.05 12.62
CA ARG A 177 2.39 -6.23 12.74
C ARG A 177 2.02 -7.71 12.62
N PRO A 178 1.25 -8.27 13.58
CA PRO A 178 0.73 -9.63 13.47
C PRO A 178 -0.05 -9.84 12.16
N ALA A 179 0.12 -11.00 11.54
CA ALA A 179 -0.62 -11.36 10.34
C ALA A 179 -1.99 -11.93 10.73
N ARG A 180 -3.07 -11.32 10.23
CA ARG A 180 -4.45 -11.82 10.36
C ARG A 180 -4.89 -12.43 9.05
N TYR A 181 -5.40 -13.66 9.10
CA TYR A 181 -5.87 -14.37 7.92
C TYR A 181 -6.94 -15.41 8.25
N ILE A 182 -7.58 -16.01 7.23
CA ILE A 182 -8.64 -17.01 7.43
C ILE A 182 -8.08 -18.42 7.20
N GLU A 183 -8.26 -19.31 8.15
CA GLU A 183 -7.87 -20.72 8.06
C GLU A 183 -8.99 -21.61 8.61
N ASN A 184 -9.43 -22.58 7.81
CA ASN A 184 -10.55 -23.47 8.11
C ASN A 184 -11.85 -22.73 8.52
N GLY A 185 -12.10 -21.54 7.97
CA GLY A 185 -13.27 -20.71 8.26
C GLY A 185 -13.16 -19.87 9.53
N PHE A 186 -11.99 -19.84 10.18
CA PHE A 186 -11.74 -19.03 11.37
C PHE A 186 -10.66 -18.00 11.10
N GLU A 187 -10.83 -16.81 11.66
CA GLU A 187 -9.75 -15.83 11.72
C GLU A 187 -8.63 -16.37 12.62
N VAL A 188 -7.41 -16.30 12.12
CA VAL A 188 -6.19 -16.71 12.78
C VAL A 188 -5.23 -15.53 12.79
N VAL A 189 -4.66 -15.27 13.97
CA VAL A 189 -3.59 -14.30 14.17
C VAL A 189 -2.28 -15.05 14.41
N ARG A 190 -1.23 -14.66 13.68
CA ARG A 190 0.13 -15.16 13.87
C ARG A 190 1.14 -14.02 14.01
N PRO A 191 2.28 -14.25 14.66
CA PRO A 191 3.38 -13.29 14.65
C PRO A 191 3.78 -12.91 13.23
N ALA A 192 4.24 -11.67 13.04
CA ALA A 192 4.86 -11.24 11.79
C ALA A 192 6.03 -12.17 11.42
N LEU A 193 6.28 -12.33 10.11
CA LEU A 193 7.31 -13.23 9.57
C LEU A 193 7.04 -14.74 9.80
N SER A 194 5.81 -15.12 10.18
CA SER A 194 5.44 -16.51 10.43
C SER A 194 5.30 -17.35 9.16
N ASP A 195 5.42 -18.67 9.34
CA ASP A 195 5.32 -19.70 8.31
C ASP A 195 6.15 -19.40 7.04
N PRO A 196 7.47 -19.12 7.20
CA PRO A 196 8.33 -18.80 6.08
C PRO A 196 8.47 -20.02 5.14
N GLU A 197 8.39 -19.77 3.84
CA GLU A 197 8.61 -20.79 2.82
C GLU A 197 9.41 -20.24 1.64
N TYR A 198 10.05 -21.13 0.89
CA TYR A 198 10.74 -20.78 -0.35
C TYR A 198 9.85 -21.05 -1.55
N ILE A 199 9.71 -20.07 -2.43
CA ILE A 199 8.92 -20.18 -3.67
C ILE A 199 9.75 -19.72 -4.85
N PHE A 200 9.72 -20.49 -5.93
CA PHE A 200 10.42 -20.16 -7.17
C PHE A 200 9.51 -19.40 -8.14
N PHE A 201 9.95 -18.22 -8.56
CA PHE A 201 9.29 -17.43 -9.60
C PHE A 201 10.17 -17.41 -10.86
N PRO A 202 9.68 -17.87 -12.04
CA PRO A 202 10.52 -18.07 -13.23
C PRO A 202 11.38 -16.87 -13.68
N ARG A 203 10.92 -15.63 -13.45
CA ARG A 203 11.62 -14.40 -13.88
C ARG A 203 12.60 -13.83 -12.86
N ILE A 204 12.60 -14.35 -11.63
CA ILE A 204 13.27 -13.72 -10.48
C ILE A 204 14.15 -14.71 -9.73
N GLY A 205 13.73 -15.99 -9.71
CA GLY A 205 14.36 -17.04 -8.94
C GLY A 205 13.60 -17.31 -7.64
N THR A 206 14.31 -17.89 -6.68
CA THR A 206 13.75 -18.24 -5.37
C THR A 206 13.60 -17.01 -4.49
N LEU A 207 12.42 -16.87 -3.89
CA LEU A 207 12.07 -15.88 -2.88
C LEU A 207 11.65 -16.58 -1.60
N GLU A 208 11.77 -15.87 -0.48
CA GLU A 208 11.11 -16.23 0.78
C GLU A 208 9.74 -15.56 0.84
N ALA A 209 8.72 -16.32 1.23
CA ALA A 209 7.35 -15.86 1.46
C ALA A 209 6.99 -16.03 2.93
N PHE A 210 6.32 -15.06 3.53
CA PHE A 210 5.87 -15.11 4.94
C PHE A 210 4.50 -14.47 5.09
N ASN A 211 3.71 -14.91 6.07
CA ASN A 211 2.36 -14.35 6.28
C ASN A 211 2.43 -12.86 6.63
N THR A 212 1.57 -12.08 5.98
CA THR A 212 1.36 -10.65 6.24
C THR A 212 -0.12 -10.33 6.32
N ASP A 213 -0.43 -9.13 6.82
CA ASP A 213 -1.79 -8.70 7.17
C ASP A 213 -2.54 -8.04 6.00
N GLY A 214 -2.27 -8.44 4.76
CA GLY A 214 -2.76 -7.74 3.56
C GLY A 214 -4.12 -8.18 3.04
N LEU A 215 -4.80 -9.16 3.66
CA LEU A 215 -6.16 -9.54 3.23
C LEU A 215 -7.14 -8.38 3.36
N ARG A 216 -7.07 -7.66 4.49
CA ARG A 216 -7.96 -6.54 4.85
C ARG A 216 -9.42 -6.82 4.49
N THR A 217 -10.01 -6.02 3.61
CA THR A 217 -11.41 -6.11 3.19
C THR A 217 -11.76 -7.43 2.50
N LEU A 218 -10.80 -8.16 1.94
CA LEU A 218 -11.08 -9.50 1.35
C LEU A 218 -11.41 -10.55 2.40
N ALA A 219 -10.93 -10.41 3.64
CA ALA A 219 -11.21 -11.35 4.71
C ALA A 219 -12.72 -11.43 5.03
N THR A 220 -13.46 -10.36 4.76
CA THR A 220 -14.91 -10.26 5.01
C THR A 220 -15.76 -10.23 3.73
N THR A 221 -15.18 -9.87 2.58
CA THR A 221 -15.93 -9.74 1.32
C THR A 221 -15.90 -11.00 0.44
N ILE A 222 -15.01 -11.96 0.70
CA ILE A 222 -15.01 -13.27 0.04
C ILE A 222 -15.38 -14.35 1.07
N ASP A 223 -16.44 -15.11 0.78
CA ASP A 223 -16.79 -16.30 1.55
C ASP A 223 -15.92 -17.49 1.11
N ALA A 224 -14.80 -17.69 1.80
CA ALA A 224 -13.94 -18.86 1.63
C ALA A 224 -13.32 -19.28 2.96
N PRO A 225 -13.15 -20.60 3.21
CA PRO A 225 -12.59 -21.07 4.47
C PRO A 225 -11.08 -20.87 4.59
N ASN A 226 -10.36 -20.57 3.51
CA ASN A 226 -8.92 -20.38 3.54
C ASN A 226 -8.52 -19.17 2.70
N LEU A 227 -8.11 -18.09 3.35
CA LEU A 227 -7.65 -16.87 2.71
C LEU A 227 -6.33 -16.50 3.36
N LYS A 228 -5.26 -16.33 2.57
CA LYS A 228 -3.95 -15.89 3.08
C LYS A 228 -3.29 -14.93 2.10
N GLU A 229 -2.53 -14.00 2.65
CA GLU A 229 -1.56 -13.22 1.91
C GLU A 229 -0.17 -13.41 2.50
N LYS A 230 0.81 -13.49 1.59
CA LYS A 230 2.22 -13.58 1.93
C LYS A 230 3.03 -12.53 1.19
N THR A 231 3.89 -11.87 1.94
CA THR A 231 4.88 -10.96 1.39
C THR A 231 6.12 -11.71 0.92
N LEU A 232 6.65 -11.32 -0.24
CA LEU A 232 7.83 -11.89 -0.86
C LEU A 232 9.08 -11.03 -0.62
N ARG A 233 10.20 -11.69 -0.30
CA ARG A 233 11.54 -11.08 -0.18
C ARG A 233 12.61 -12.00 -0.74
N TYR A 234 13.79 -11.46 -1.01
CA TYR A 234 14.93 -12.30 -1.37
C TYR A 234 15.40 -13.15 -0.17
N PRO A 235 15.97 -14.34 -0.41
CA PRO A 235 16.46 -15.22 0.65
C PRO A 235 17.39 -14.55 1.66
N GLY A 236 17.22 -14.91 2.93
CA GLY A 236 17.92 -14.35 4.08
C GLY A 236 17.36 -13.02 4.59
N HIS A 237 16.35 -12.44 3.93
CA HIS A 237 15.78 -11.16 4.38
C HIS A 237 14.93 -11.33 5.64
N ILE A 238 14.15 -12.40 5.74
CA ILE A 238 13.29 -12.67 6.91
C ILE A 238 14.14 -12.72 8.19
N GLU A 239 15.24 -13.48 8.17
CA GLU A 239 16.13 -13.63 9.32
C GLU A 239 16.76 -12.29 9.74
N LYS A 240 17.22 -11.49 8.78
CA LYS A 240 17.78 -10.15 9.05
C LYS A 240 16.77 -9.25 9.76
N MET A 241 15.51 -9.23 9.29
CA MET A 241 14.46 -8.40 9.90
C MET A 241 14.01 -8.95 11.25
N ALA A 242 13.93 -10.27 11.41
CA ALA A 242 13.63 -10.89 12.69
C ALA A 242 14.70 -10.53 13.74
N ILE A 243 15.99 -10.59 13.41
CA ILE A 243 17.07 -10.19 14.32
C ILE A 243 16.91 -8.74 14.77
N LEU A 244 16.65 -7.80 13.85
CA LEU A 244 16.44 -6.40 14.21
C LEU A 244 15.22 -6.22 15.13
N ARG A 245 14.12 -6.93 14.84
CA ARG A 245 12.92 -6.93 15.68
C ARG A 245 13.19 -7.44 17.08
N GLU A 246 13.77 -8.63 17.22
CA GLU A 246 14.02 -9.28 18.53
C GLU A 246 15.05 -8.50 19.37
N LEU A 247 15.96 -7.75 18.73
CA LEU A 247 16.89 -6.84 19.40
C LEU A 247 16.27 -5.49 19.78
N GLY A 248 14.97 -5.27 19.49
CA GLY A 248 14.23 -4.08 19.88
C GLY A 248 14.38 -2.88 18.94
N PHE A 249 15.06 -3.01 17.78
CA PHE A 249 15.28 -1.89 16.85
C PHE A 249 13.98 -1.37 16.21
N PHE A 250 12.91 -2.16 16.23
CA PHE A 250 11.60 -1.76 15.70
C PHE A 250 10.59 -1.40 16.81
N SER A 251 11.02 -1.25 18.06
CA SER A 251 10.13 -0.88 19.17
C SER A 251 9.61 0.56 19.03
N LYS A 252 8.30 0.74 19.22
CA LYS A 252 7.60 2.03 19.25
C LYS A 252 7.40 2.59 20.67
N GLU A 253 7.24 1.70 21.65
CA GLU A 253 6.77 2.07 23.00
C GLU A 253 7.90 2.55 23.91
N GLU A 254 9.13 2.15 23.61
CA GLU A 254 10.28 2.49 24.44
C GLU A 254 10.91 3.80 23.97
N SER A 255 10.84 4.84 24.81
CA SER A 255 11.68 6.02 24.60
C SER A 255 13.10 5.72 25.06
N ILE A 256 14.07 5.86 24.17
CA ILE A 256 15.50 5.82 24.50
C ILE A 256 16.03 7.26 24.60
N GLU A 257 17.06 7.45 25.43
CA GLU A 257 17.76 8.73 25.54
C GLU A 257 19.20 8.59 25.07
N ILE A 258 19.58 9.39 24.07
CA ILE A 258 20.94 9.44 23.53
C ILE A 258 21.43 10.88 23.66
N LYS A 259 22.44 11.09 24.52
CA LYS A 259 23.04 12.42 24.78
C LYS A 259 22.01 13.51 25.13
N GLY A 260 20.98 13.16 25.92
CA GLY A 260 19.92 14.10 26.32
C GLY A 260 18.79 14.29 25.32
N MET A 261 18.83 13.63 24.15
CA MET A 261 17.73 13.64 23.18
C MET A 261 16.90 12.37 23.31
N LYS A 262 15.58 12.53 23.44
CA LYS A 262 14.63 11.41 23.44
C LYS A 262 14.23 11.06 22.01
N THR A 263 14.17 9.77 21.72
CA THR A 263 13.69 9.20 20.45
C THR A 263 13.20 7.77 20.71
N SER A 264 12.59 7.11 19.73
CA SER A 264 12.31 5.67 19.79
C SER A 264 13.38 4.86 19.03
N PRO A 265 13.58 3.57 19.38
CA PRO A 265 14.37 2.66 18.56
C PRO A 265 13.92 2.62 17.10
N LEU A 266 12.60 2.65 16.84
CA LEU A 266 12.06 2.68 15.48
C LEU A 266 12.52 3.92 14.71
N GLU A 267 12.39 5.12 15.30
CA GLU A 267 12.82 6.37 14.68
C GLU A 267 14.32 6.37 14.38
N MET A 268 15.14 5.92 15.34
CA MET A 268 16.58 5.79 15.14
C MET A 268 16.89 4.82 13.99
N THR A 269 16.27 3.65 13.99
CA THR A 269 16.49 2.62 12.98
C THR A 269 16.06 3.10 11.61
N ALA A 270 14.90 3.75 11.51
CA ALA A 270 14.42 4.41 10.30
C ALA A 270 15.47 5.37 9.72
N GLN A 271 16.04 6.24 10.55
CA GLN A 271 17.06 7.20 10.09
C GLN A 271 18.34 6.51 9.58
N VAL A 272 18.74 5.36 10.15
CA VAL A 272 19.93 4.61 9.73
C VAL A 272 19.66 3.74 8.49
N LEU A 273 18.50 3.09 8.44
CA LEU A 273 18.17 2.06 7.47
C LEU A 273 17.65 2.66 6.16
N PHE A 274 16.82 3.70 6.22
CA PHE A 274 16.14 4.25 5.04
C PHE A 274 17.09 4.80 3.98
N PRO A 275 18.23 5.44 4.31
CA PRO A 275 19.22 5.81 3.29
C PRO A 275 19.76 4.62 2.48
N ASN A 276 19.89 3.45 3.12
CA ASN A 276 20.36 2.22 2.45
C ASN A 276 19.28 1.59 1.56
N TRP A 277 18.01 1.73 1.97
CA TRP A 277 16.85 1.24 1.24
C TRP A 277 16.38 2.16 0.13
N LYS A 278 16.87 3.40 0.06
CA LYS A 278 16.50 4.32 -1.01
C LYS A 278 16.97 3.78 -2.36
N LEU A 279 16.03 3.69 -3.31
CA LEU A 279 16.36 3.49 -4.72
C LEU A 279 17.19 4.67 -5.23
N LYS A 280 18.35 4.39 -5.80
CA LYS A 280 19.19 5.39 -6.44
C LYS A 280 18.66 5.68 -7.85
N GLN A 281 19.00 6.84 -8.39
CA GLN A 281 18.60 7.20 -9.75
C GLN A 281 19.10 6.15 -10.76
N GLY A 282 18.21 5.66 -11.62
CA GLY A 282 18.49 4.61 -12.59
C GLY A 282 18.43 3.19 -12.03
N GLU A 283 18.22 3.00 -10.73
CA GLU A 283 17.89 1.67 -10.18
C GLU A 283 16.44 1.30 -10.52
N SER A 284 16.25 0.05 -10.90
CA SER A 284 14.97 -0.52 -11.32
C SER A 284 14.38 -1.36 -10.19
N ASP A 285 13.06 -1.30 -10.03
CA ASP A 285 12.30 -2.17 -9.17
C ASP A 285 11.40 -3.12 -9.96
N ILE A 286 10.95 -4.16 -9.27
CA ILE A 286 10.07 -5.20 -9.77
C ILE A 286 8.91 -5.32 -8.79
N THR A 287 7.69 -5.42 -9.32
CA THR A 287 6.51 -5.81 -8.56
C THR A 287 6.03 -7.16 -9.07
N ILE A 288 5.86 -8.09 -8.15
CA ILE A 288 5.26 -9.40 -8.39
C ILE A 288 3.95 -9.44 -7.65
N PHE A 289 2.93 -9.95 -8.32
CA PHE A 289 1.70 -10.38 -7.69
C PHE A 289 1.32 -11.73 -8.28
N GLN A 290 1.11 -12.72 -7.43
CA GLN A 290 0.52 -13.99 -7.82
C GLN A 290 -0.62 -14.32 -6.87
N SER A 291 -1.81 -14.61 -7.39
CA SER A 291 -2.89 -15.17 -6.58
C SER A 291 -3.36 -16.48 -7.15
N ILE A 292 -3.46 -17.49 -6.29
CA ILE A 292 -3.96 -18.82 -6.62
C ILE A 292 -5.33 -18.95 -5.95
N ILE A 293 -6.36 -19.13 -6.77
CA ILE A 293 -7.75 -19.25 -6.35
C ILE A 293 -8.23 -20.65 -6.71
N GLU A 294 -8.65 -21.43 -5.72
CA GLU A 294 -9.21 -22.76 -5.89
C GLU A 294 -10.65 -22.80 -5.42
N GLY A 295 -11.46 -23.62 -6.09
CA GLY A 295 -12.88 -23.74 -5.77
C GLY A 295 -13.58 -24.75 -6.66
N THR A 296 -14.90 -24.70 -6.66
CA THR A 296 -15.74 -25.60 -7.45
C THR A 296 -16.64 -24.80 -8.40
N LYS A 297 -16.82 -25.32 -9.63
CA LYS A 297 -17.79 -24.82 -10.61
C LYS A 297 -18.42 -26.01 -11.32
N ASP A 298 -19.75 -26.06 -11.40
CA ASP A 298 -20.51 -27.13 -12.06
C ASP A 298 -20.11 -28.54 -11.55
N GLY A 299 -19.80 -28.63 -10.26
CA GLY A 299 -19.34 -29.87 -9.60
C GLY A 299 -17.89 -30.27 -9.90
N GLN A 300 -17.12 -29.47 -10.65
CA GLN A 300 -15.71 -29.71 -10.96
C GLN A 300 -14.78 -28.81 -10.13
N LYS A 301 -13.64 -29.36 -9.70
CA LYS A 301 -12.59 -28.58 -9.06
C LYS A 301 -11.88 -27.70 -10.09
N MET A 302 -11.75 -26.43 -9.75
CA MET A 302 -11.14 -25.40 -10.58
C MET A 302 -9.97 -24.77 -9.83
N ARG A 303 -8.93 -24.39 -10.58
CA ARG A 303 -7.80 -23.60 -10.09
C ARG A 303 -7.51 -22.50 -11.10
N TYR A 304 -7.46 -21.27 -10.61
CA TYR A 304 -7.08 -20.09 -11.37
C TYR A 304 -5.80 -19.51 -10.76
N THR A 305 -4.87 -19.13 -11.62
CA THR A 305 -3.68 -18.37 -11.21
C THR A 305 -3.71 -17.03 -11.92
N ILE A 306 -3.57 -15.96 -11.15
CA ILE A 306 -3.41 -14.59 -11.65
C ILE A 306 -1.95 -14.23 -11.43
N ASP A 307 -1.21 -14.00 -12.52
CA ASP A 307 0.22 -13.68 -12.48
C ASP A 307 0.47 -12.29 -13.04
N MET A 308 1.12 -11.44 -12.25
CA MET A 308 1.64 -10.15 -12.67
C MET A 308 3.13 -10.06 -12.36
N TYR A 309 3.89 -9.67 -13.38
CA TYR A 309 5.27 -9.24 -13.26
C TYR A 309 5.36 -7.87 -13.92
N ASP A 310 5.71 -6.86 -13.15
CA ASP A 310 5.87 -5.50 -13.62
C ASP A 310 7.24 -4.95 -13.21
N LYS A 311 7.83 -4.09 -14.02
CA LYS A 311 9.15 -3.48 -13.73
C LYS A 311 9.14 -1.98 -13.94
N TYR A 312 10.13 -1.29 -13.37
CA TYR A 312 10.38 0.13 -13.63
C TYR A 312 10.22 0.47 -15.12
N CYS A 313 9.51 1.56 -15.41
CA CYS A 313 9.31 2.05 -16.78
C CYS A 313 10.24 3.23 -17.05
N PRO A 314 11.26 3.08 -17.92
CA PRO A 314 12.16 4.15 -18.29
C PRO A 314 11.47 5.30 -19.03
N ASP A 315 10.43 5.01 -19.82
CA ASP A 315 9.75 6.00 -20.66
C ASP A 315 9.00 7.05 -19.83
N THR A 316 8.46 6.65 -18.67
CA THR A 316 7.74 7.54 -17.76
C THR A 316 8.55 7.91 -16.51
N ASP A 317 9.72 7.30 -16.32
CA ASP A 317 10.52 7.38 -15.08
C ASP A 317 9.67 7.07 -13.82
N VAL A 318 8.90 5.98 -13.88
CA VAL A 318 8.03 5.52 -12.78
C VAL A 318 8.38 4.10 -12.38
N ILE A 319 8.63 3.91 -11.08
CA ILE A 319 8.86 2.61 -10.46
C ILE A 319 7.63 1.71 -10.58
N SER A 320 7.86 0.41 -10.74
CA SER A 320 6.85 -0.63 -10.83
C SER A 320 5.81 -0.50 -9.72
N MET A 321 6.26 -0.43 -8.47
CA MET A 321 5.38 -0.37 -7.30
C MET A 321 4.42 0.83 -7.34
N ALA A 322 4.92 2.00 -7.76
CA ALA A 322 4.11 3.21 -7.85
C ALA A 322 3.06 3.10 -8.95
N ARG A 323 3.36 2.42 -10.06
CA ARG A 323 2.41 2.17 -11.14
C ARG A 323 1.33 1.17 -10.71
N THR A 324 1.72 0.02 -10.19
CA THR A 324 0.80 -1.06 -9.81
C THR A 324 -0.05 -0.73 -8.59
N THR A 325 0.43 0.17 -7.73
CA THR A 325 -0.34 0.69 -6.59
C THR A 325 -1.14 1.92 -7.02
N GLY A 326 -0.46 2.95 -7.51
CA GLY A 326 -1.06 4.26 -7.69
C GLY A 326 -2.10 4.33 -8.81
N TYR A 327 -1.92 3.57 -9.90
CA TYR A 327 -2.86 3.69 -11.01
C TYR A 327 -4.22 3.06 -10.70
N THR A 328 -4.27 2.08 -9.78
CA THR A 328 -5.52 1.61 -9.19
C THR A 328 -6.31 2.75 -8.54
N ALA A 329 -5.64 3.60 -7.76
CA ALA A 329 -6.28 4.74 -7.09
C ALA A 329 -6.71 5.84 -8.08
N THR A 330 -5.88 6.15 -9.08
CA THR A 330 -6.28 7.13 -10.10
C THR A 330 -7.45 6.63 -10.95
N LEU A 331 -7.55 5.31 -11.19
CA LEU A 331 -8.74 4.70 -11.80
C LEU A 331 -9.96 4.82 -10.87
N ALA A 332 -9.81 4.61 -9.57
CA ALA A 332 -10.88 4.83 -8.59
C ALA A 332 -11.37 6.28 -8.59
N ILE A 333 -10.48 7.28 -8.68
CA ILE A 333 -10.86 8.70 -8.86
C ILE A 333 -11.70 8.89 -10.12
N ARG A 334 -11.27 8.32 -11.26
CA ARG A 334 -12.05 8.35 -12.51
C ARG A 334 -13.38 7.62 -12.39
N MET A 335 -13.47 6.58 -11.57
CA MET A 335 -14.73 5.87 -11.34
C MET A 335 -15.72 6.78 -10.61
N ILE A 336 -15.28 7.41 -9.52
CA ILE A 336 -16.09 8.33 -8.74
C ILE A 336 -16.56 9.52 -9.61
N ASP A 337 -15.65 10.11 -10.40
CA ASP A 337 -15.97 11.19 -11.36
C ASP A 337 -17.06 10.79 -12.36
N ASN A 338 -17.07 9.53 -12.79
CA ASN A 338 -18.09 8.99 -13.71
C ASN A 338 -19.38 8.50 -13.00
N GLY A 339 -19.47 8.63 -11.67
CA GLY A 339 -20.68 8.32 -10.89
C GLY A 339 -20.89 6.83 -10.56
N LEU A 340 -19.81 6.08 -10.32
CA LEU A 340 -19.80 4.62 -10.21
C LEU A 340 -19.91 4.04 -8.80
#